data_AF-A0A4S1XJK4-F1
#
_entry.id   AF-A0A4S1XJK4-F1
#
_cell.length_a   1.000
_cell.length_b   1.000
_cell.length_c   1.000
_cell.angle_alpha   90.00
_cell.angle_beta   90.00
_cell.angle_gamma   90.00
#
_symmetry.space_group_name_H-M   'P 1'
#
loop_
_entity.id
_entity.type
_entity.pdbx_description
1 polymer ?
#
loop_
_entity_poly.entity_id
_entity_poly.type
_entity_poly.pdbx_seq_one_letter_code
_entity_poly.pdbx_strand_id
1 'polypeptide(L)'
;MDLHDSLDHERRPMPPCPPPRLTPTQMEVLRCVHSGLLNKQIAYELGIAEATVKVHMTAVMRKLNVRNRTQAAIAAGDFGWGGAWRA
;
A
#
# COMPACT_ATOMS: atom_id res chain seq x y z
N MET A 1 9.01 -33.83 -25.75
CA MET A 1 10.06 -33.11 -25.01
C MET A 1 10.67 -32.23 -26.08
N ASP A 2 10.27 -30.97 -26.23
CA ASP A 2 10.31 -29.92 -25.22
C ASP A 2 9.10 -28.97 -25.30
N LEU A 3 8.46 -28.73 -24.15
CA LEU A 3 7.37 -27.78 -23.97
C LEU A 3 7.99 -26.38 -23.90
N HIS A 4 8.07 -25.67 -25.02
CA HIS A 4 8.18 -24.21 -24.97
C HIS A 4 6.77 -23.65 -25.08
N ASP A 5 6.15 -23.37 -23.94
CA ASP A 5 4.96 -22.52 -23.92
C ASP A 5 4.92 -21.79 -22.57
N SER A 6 5.60 -20.64 -22.55
CA SER A 6 5.06 -19.41 -22.00
C SER A 6 4.01 -19.54 -20.90
N LEU A 7 4.46 -19.72 -19.65
CA LEU A 7 3.84 -18.99 -18.55
C LEU A 7 4.47 -17.61 -18.50
N ASP A 8 4.26 -16.86 -19.58
CA ASP A 8 4.05 -15.44 -19.47
C ASP A 8 2.96 -15.28 -18.41
N HIS A 9 3.38 -15.04 -17.16
CA HIS A 9 2.54 -14.33 -16.21
C HIS A 9 2.37 -12.93 -16.80
N GLU A 10 1.54 -12.85 -17.86
CA GLU A 10 0.98 -11.61 -18.36
C GLU A 10 0.32 -10.98 -17.14
N ARG A 11 1.05 -10.07 -16.50
CA ARG A 11 0.48 -9.04 -15.65
C ARG A 11 -0.44 -8.25 -16.57
N ARG A 12 -1.65 -8.77 -16.81
CA ARG A 12 -2.70 -8.04 -17.52
C ARG A 12 -2.75 -6.68 -16.86
N PRO A 13 -2.52 -5.57 -17.60
CA PRO A 13 -2.71 -4.25 -17.03
C PRO A 13 -4.15 -4.23 -16.55
N MET A 14 -4.33 -4.21 -15.23
CA MET A 14 -5.67 -4.09 -14.67
C MET A 14 -6.19 -2.75 -15.19
N PRO A 15 -7.43 -2.69 -15.74
CA PRO A 15 -8.04 -1.40 -16.04
C PRO A 15 -7.90 -0.53 -14.80
N PRO A 16 -7.62 0.78 -14.90
CA PRO A 16 -7.44 1.63 -13.73
C PRO A 16 -8.73 1.56 -12.91
N CYS A 17 -8.72 0.68 -11.90
CA CYS A 17 -9.68 0.71 -10.81
C CYS A 17 -9.53 2.14 -10.28
N PRO A 18 -10.59 2.96 -10.26
CA PRO A 18 -10.48 4.26 -9.63
C PRO A 18 -9.88 4.01 -8.25
N PRO A 19 -8.73 4.64 -7.92
CA PRO A 19 -8.00 4.29 -6.72
C PRO A 19 -9.00 4.34 -5.56
N PRO A 20 -9.07 3.29 -4.72
CA PRO A 20 -9.99 3.29 -3.60
C PRO A 20 -9.80 4.62 -2.88
N ARG A 21 -10.89 5.37 -2.68
CA ARG A 21 -10.83 6.73 -2.12
C ARG A 21 -10.34 6.65 -0.68
N LEU A 22 -9.02 6.60 -0.50
CA LEU A 22 -8.34 6.75 0.75
C LEU A 22 -8.45 8.22 1.15
N THR A 23 -8.68 8.47 2.43
CA THR A 23 -8.55 9.84 2.95
C THR A 23 -7.08 10.27 2.91
N PRO A 24 -6.77 11.57 2.95
CA PRO A 24 -5.39 12.06 2.94
C PRO A 24 -4.51 11.36 4.00
N THR A 25 -5.00 11.26 5.25
CA THR A 25 -4.31 10.56 6.34
C THR A 25 -4.12 9.07 6.07
N GLN A 26 -5.10 8.40 5.44
CA GLN A 26 -4.97 6.98 5.08
C GLN A 26 -3.92 6.78 3.99
N MET A 27 -3.81 7.72 3.05
CA MET A 27 -2.78 7.73 2.02
C MET A 27 -1.38 7.90 2.63
N GLU A 28 -1.23 8.81 3.60
CA GLU A 28 0.03 9.03 4.32
C GLU A 28 0.45 7.79 5.11
N VAL A 29 -0.47 7.19 5.89
CA VAL A 29 -0.21 5.94 6.61
C VAL A 29 0.20 4.84 5.64
N LEU A 30 -0.51 4.67 4.52
CA LEU A 30 -0.18 3.68 3.49
C LEU A 30 1.19 3.94 2.87
N ARG A 31 1.56 5.21 2.63
CA ARG A 31 2.87 5.61 2.13
C ARG A 31 3.97 5.23 3.10
N CYS A 32 3.81 5.53 4.39
CA CYS A 32 4.79 5.18 5.40
C CYS A 32 4.94 3.64 5.57
N VAL A 33 3.83 2.91 5.43
CA VAL A 33 3.84 1.44 5.43
C VAL A 33 4.61 0.90 4.22
N HIS A 34 4.43 1.49 3.03
CA HIS A 34 5.20 1.15 1.85
C HIS A 34 6.71 1.41 2.02
N SER A 35 7.07 2.38 2.87
CA SER A 35 8.47 2.63 3.27
C SER A 35 9.05 1.62 4.26
N GLY A 36 8.23 0.74 4.82
CA GLY A 36 8.64 -0.17 5.88
C GLY A 36 8.73 0.46 7.27
N LEU A 37 8.23 1.69 7.47
CA LEU A 37 8.20 2.31 8.80
C LEU A 37 7.31 1.51 9.74
N LEU A 38 7.68 1.36 11.02
CA LEU A 38 6.88 0.73 12.07
C LEU A 38 5.73 1.62 12.52
N ASN A 39 4.64 1.06 13.06
CA ASN A 39 3.49 1.87 13.53
C ASN A 39 3.90 2.99 14.51
N LYS A 40 4.89 2.74 15.37
CA LYS A 40 5.45 3.74 16.29
C LYS A 40 6.17 4.87 15.55
N GLN A 41 6.89 4.56 14.46
CA GLN A 41 7.53 5.57 13.61
C GLN A 41 6.48 6.35 12.83
N ILE A 42 5.48 5.68 12.26
CA ILE A 42 4.35 6.35 11.56
C ILE A 42 3.61 7.31 12.50
N ALA A 43 3.37 6.87 13.75
CA ALA A 43 2.77 7.69 14.78
C ALA A 43 3.58 8.96 15.05
N TYR A 44 4.91 8.82 15.14
CA TYR A 44 5.82 9.95 15.31
C TYR A 44 5.82 10.88 14.09
N GLU A 45 5.95 10.35 12.87
CA GLU A 45 5.96 11.12 11.62
C GLU A 45 4.66 11.92 11.40
N LEU A 46 3.51 11.31 11.70
CA LEU A 46 2.20 11.94 11.50
C LEU A 46 1.71 12.73 12.73
N GLY A 47 2.46 12.71 13.84
CA GLY A 47 2.06 13.37 15.09
C GLY A 47 0.78 12.80 15.71
N ILE A 48 0.47 11.52 15.50
CA ILE A 48 -0.74 10.85 15.99
C ILE A 48 -0.40 9.67 16.92
N ALA A 49 -1.38 9.18 17.68
CA ALA A 49 -1.16 8.00 18.52
C ALA A 49 -1.01 6.71 17.68
N GLU A 50 -0.21 5.75 18.17
CA GLU A 50 -0.03 4.44 17.51
C GLU A 50 -1.36 3.67 17.38
N ALA A 51 -2.26 3.82 18.36
CA ALA A 51 -3.60 3.26 18.28
C ALA A 51 -4.39 3.82 17.07
N THR A 52 -4.25 5.12 16.80
CA THR A 52 -4.85 5.80 15.64
C THR A 52 -4.27 5.28 14.33
N VAL A 53 -2.96 5.05 14.26
CA VAL A 53 -2.32 4.40 13.10
C VAL A 53 -2.94 3.03 12.84
N LYS A 54 -3.15 2.20 13.88
CA LYS A 54 -3.78 0.87 13.74
C LYS A 54 -5.22 0.94 13.21
N VAL A 55 -5.99 1.93 13.65
CA VAL A 55 -7.35 2.19 13.14
C VAL A 55 -7.29 2.56 11.66
N HIS A 56 -6.44 3.51 11.27
CA HIS A 56 -6.27 3.89 9.87
C HIS A 56 -5.78 2.72 9.02
N MET A 57 -4.83 1.93 9.52
CA MET A 57 -4.31 0.75 8.83
C MET A 57 -5.41 -0.28 8.59
N THR A 58 -6.27 -0.54 9.58
CA THR A 58 -7.41 -1.45 9.43
C THR A 58 -8.40 -0.95 8.38
N ALA A 59 -8.69 0.35 8.39
CA ALA A 59 -9.57 0.97 7.39
C ALA A 59 -8.97 0.92 5.98
N VAL A 60 -7.67 1.16 5.85
CA VAL A 60 -6.91 1.04 4.59
C VAL A 60 -6.98 -0.40 4.09
N MET A 61 -6.65 -1.39 4.93
CA MET A 61 -6.68 -2.80 4.55
C MET A 61 -8.07 -3.24 4.06
N ARG A 62 -9.14 -2.77 4.72
CA ARG A 62 -10.53 -3.00 4.27
C ARG A 62 -10.82 -2.36 2.92
N LYS A 63 -10.39 -1.12 2.70
CA LYS A 63 -10.59 -0.40 1.43
C LYS A 63 -9.80 -1.00 0.27
N LEU A 64 -8.61 -1.55 0.55
CA LEU A 64 -7.76 -2.23 -0.43
C LEU A 64 -8.12 -3.72 -0.59
N ASN A 65 -9.04 -4.25 0.21
CA ASN A 65 -9.39 -5.67 0.29
C ASN A 65 -8.18 -6.60 0.53
N VAL A 66 -7.24 -6.17 1.39
CA VAL A 66 -6.05 -6.93 1.77
C VAL A 66 -6.14 -7.42 3.22
N ARG A 67 -5.43 -8.51 3.53
CA ARG A 67 -5.54 -9.20 4.83
C ARG A 67 -4.41 -8.87 5.79
N ASN A 68 -3.28 -8.38 5.29
CA ASN A 68 -2.13 -8.08 6.13
C ASN A 68 -1.35 -6.86 5.64
N ARG A 69 -0.47 -6.39 6.51
CA ARG A 69 0.39 -5.23 6.26
C ARG A 69 1.26 -5.39 5.02
N THR A 70 1.81 -6.56 4.80
CA THR A 70 2.68 -6.84 3.65
C THR A 70 1.93 -6.68 2.35
N GLN A 71 0.72 -7.23 2.26
CA GLN A 71 -0.17 -7.05 1.11
C GLN A 71 -0.55 -5.57 0.91
N ALA A 72 -0.81 -4.83 1.99
CA ALA A 72 -1.04 -3.39 1.89
C ALA A 72 0.20 -2.63 1.37
N ALA A 73 1.40 -2.98 1.82
CA ALA A 73 2.66 -2.38 1.35
C ALA A 73 2.96 -2.71 -0.12
N ILE A 74 2.58 -3.90 -0.59
CA ILE A 74 2.69 -4.30 -2.00
C ILE A 74 1.67 -3.51 -2.84
N ALA A 75 0.40 -3.49 -2.42
CA ALA A 75 -0.67 -2.75 -3.11
C ALA A 75 -0.40 -1.24 -3.14
N ALA A 76 0.32 -0.70 -2.14
CA ALA A 76 0.79 0.67 -2.13
C ALA A 76 1.70 1.00 -3.32
N GLY A 77 2.43 0.03 -3.87
CA GLY A 77 3.29 0.24 -5.05
C GLY A 77 2.51 0.71 -6.28
N ASP A 78 1.24 0.34 -6.39
CA ASP A 78 0.38 0.68 -7.52
C ASP A 78 -0.13 2.13 -7.47
N PHE A 79 0.03 2.84 -6.34
CA PHE A 79 -0.44 4.21 -6.15
C PHE A 79 0.45 5.28 -6.81
N GLY A 80 1.54 4.88 -7.48
CA GLY A 80 2.36 5.79 -8.28
C GLY A 80 2.86 7.00 -7.48
N TRP A 81 3.61 6.76 -6.40
CA TRP A 81 4.19 7.81 -5.56
C TRP A 81 5.13 8.70 -6.39
N GLY A 82 4.62 9.80 -6.93
CA GLY A 82 5.41 10.73 -7.75
C GLY A 82 6.61 11.27 -6.97
N GLY A 83 7.80 11.13 -7.56
CA GLY A 83 9.05 11.85 -7.25
C GLY A 83 9.50 11.90 -5.78
N ALA A 84 10.62 11.24 -5.47
CA ALA A 84 11.50 11.54 -4.34
C ALA A 84 10.79 11.73 -2.97
N TRP A 85 10.10 10.72 -2.47
CA TRP A 85 9.56 10.77 -1.10
C TRP A 85 10.54 10.18 -0.05
N ARG A 86 11.69 9.61 -0.49
CA ARG A 86 12.84 9.25 0.37
C ARG A 86 14.16 9.90 -0.11
N ALA A 87 14.12 11.15 -0.58
CA ALA A 87 15.38 11.89 -0.69
C ALA A 87 15.89 12.21 0.72
#